data_AF-A0AAX3WDP1-F1
#
_entry.id   AF-A0AAX3WDP1-F1
#
_cell.length_a   1.000
_cell.length_b   1.000
_cell.length_c   1.000
_cell.angle_alpha   90.00
_cell.angle_beta   90.00
_cell.angle_gamma   90.00
#
_symmetry.space_group_name_H-M   'P 1'
#
loop_
_entity.id
_entity.type
_entity.pdbx_description
1 polymer ?
#
loop_
_entity_poly.entity_id
_entity_poly.type
_entity_poly.pdbx_seq_one_letter_code
_entity_poly.pdbx_strand_id
1 'polypeptide(L)' 'MSRIDAEMTTMVQALAGNGGPPGVAVEQMVERLRRLEEEARLEGAGRETLQKLMSARRVLGDRMALGQLPAAFAPE' A
#
# COMPACT_ATOMS: atom_id res chain seq x y z
N MET A 1 4.42 -7.27 -17.40
CA MET A 1 3.66 -6.74 -16.25
C MET A 1 4.02 -7.59 -15.06
N SER A 2 4.53 -6.99 -13.97
CA SER A 2 4.97 -7.79 -12.80
C SER A 2 3.76 -8.42 -12.12
N ARG A 3 3.92 -9.59 -11.50
CA ARG A 3 2.87 -10.25 -10.71
C ARG A 3 2.27 -9.30 -9.66
N ILE A 4 3.12 -8.47 -9.06
CA ILE A 4 2.72 -7.46 -8.06
C ILE A 4 1.90 -6.33 -8.69
N ASP A 5 2.19 -5.94 -9.94
CA ASP A 5 1.36 -4.94 -10.65
C ASP A 5 -0.05 -5.49 -10.90
N ALA A 6 -0.17 -6.78 -11.22
CA ALA A 6 -1.47 -7.44 -11.41
C ALA A 6 -2.27 -7.55 -10.11
N GLU A 7 -1.62 -7.88 -8.99
CA GLU A 7 -2.28 -7.91 -7.68
C GLU A 7 -2.69 -6.51 -7.19
N MET A 8 -1.84 -5.49 -7.37
CA MET A 8 -2.23 -4.10 -7.07
C MET A 8 -3.42 -3.65 -7.89
N THR A 9 -3.43 -3.97 -9.18
CA THR A 9 -4.54 -3.66 -10.08
C THR A 9 -5.85 -4.32 -9.62
N THR A 10 -5.76 -5.57 -9.16
CA THR A 10 -6.92 -6.32 -8.63
C THR A 10 -7.44 -5.70 -7.33
N MET A 11 -6.54 -5.26 -6.45
CA MET A 11 -6.89 -4.58 -5.19
C MET A 11 -7.60 -3.25 -5.43
N VAL A 12 -7.10 -2.43 -6.36
CA VAL A 12 -7.73 -1.15 -6.73
C VAL A 12 -9.14 -1.36 -7.31
N GLN A 13 -9.32 -2.36 -8.18
CA GLN A 13 -10.63 -2.70 -8.73
C GLN A 13 -11.61 -3.18 -7.66
N ALA A 14 -11.14 -3.97 -6.70
CA ALA A 14 -11.96 -4.39 -5.57
C ALA A 14 -12.43 -3.20 -4.73
N LEU A 15 -11.59 -2.19 -4.51
CA LEU A 15 -11.99 -0.97 -3.79
C LEU A 15 -13.00 -0.13 -4.58
N ALA A 16 -12.84 -0.03 -5.91
CA ALA A 16 -13.76 0.69 -6.77
C ALA A 16 -15.14 0.00 -6.90
N GLY A 17 -15.18 -1.33 -6.75
CA GLY A 17 -16.41 -2.12 -6.85
C GLY A 17 -17.12 -2.40 -5.52
N ASN A 18 -16.44 -2.29 -4.38
CA ASN A 18 -17.00 -2.65 -3.08
C ASN A 18 -17.63 -1.43 -2.39
N GLY A 19 -18.96 -1.29 -2.51
CA GLY A 19 -19.76 -0.22 -1.90
C GLY A 19 -19.93 -0.30 -0.37
N GLY A 20 -18.97 -0.90 0.34
CA GLY A 20 -18.92 -0.96 1.80
C GLY A 20 -18.34 0.33 2.40
N PRO A 21 -18.46 0.53 3.73
CA PRO A 21 -17.91 1.71 4.39
C PRO A 21 -16.39 1.79 4.12
N PRO A 22 -15.91 2.90 3.54
CA PRO A 22 -14.56 2.99 2.96
C PRO A 22 -13.42 2.70 3.94
N GLY A 23 -13.63 2.90 5.25
CA GLY A 23 -12.62 2.63 6.28
C GLY A 23 -12.22 1.16 6.42
N VAL A 24 -13.18 0.23 6.44
CA VAL A 24 -12.91 -1.20 6.65
C VAL A 24 -12.24 -1.83 5.43
N ALA A 25 -12.59 -1.37 4.22
CA ALA A 25 -11.97 -1.83 2.98
C ALA A 25 -10.52 -1.33 2.85
N VAL A 26 -10.25 -0.09 3.30
CA VAL A 26 -8.90 0.49 3.31
C VAL A 26 -7.98 -0.24 4.30
N GLU A 27 -8.43 -0.55 5.51
CA GLU A 27 -7.63 -1.27 6.50
C GLU A 27 -7.23 -2.68 6.03
N GLN A 28 -8.16 -3.43 5.43
CA GLN A 28 -7.86 -4.74 4.85
C GLN A 28 -6.85 -4.64 3.70
N MET A 29 -6.91 -3.58 2.91
CA MET A 29 -5.99 -3.37 1.79
C MET A 29 -4.59 -2.98 2.26
N VAL A 30 -4.49 -2.16 3.31
CA VAL A 30 -3.23 -1.87 3.99
C VAL A 30 -2.58 -3.16 4.53
N GLU A 31 -3.35 -4.01 5.21
CA GLU A 31 -2.86 -5.29 5.71
C GLU A 31 -2.40 -6.22 4.59
N ARG A 32 -3.13 -6.26 3.47
CA ARG A 32 -2.73 -7.05 2.30
C ARG A 32 -1.44 -6.55 1.65
N LEU A 33 -1.26 -5.23 1.56
CA LEU A 33 -0.01 -4.64 1.06
C LEU A 33 1.17 -4.90 2.00
N ARG A 34 0.96 -4.94 3.32
CA ARG A 34 2.02 -5.32 4.29
C ARG A 34 2.51 -6.74 4.04
N ARG A 35 1.60 -7.69 3.80
CA ARG A 35 1.96 -9.08 3.48
C ARG A 35 2.75 -9.18 2.18
N LEU A 36 2.30 -8.49 1.13
CA LEU A 36 3.01 -8.46 -0.14
C LEU A 36 4.41 -7.83 -0.03
N GLU A 37 4.59 -6.82 0.82
CA GLU A 37 5.92 -6.25 1.08
C GLU A 37 6.84 -7.24 1.79
N GLU A 38 6.32 -7.98 2.77
CA GLU A 38 7.10 -8.98 3.48
C GLU A 38 7.46 -10.17 2.57
N GLU A 39 6.50 -10.68 1.79
CA GLU A 39 6.75 -11.70 0.78
C GLU A 39 7.79 -11.23 -0.25
N ALA A 40 7.64 -10.00 -0.76
CA ALA A 40 8.61 -9.42 -1.69
C ALA A 40 10.00 -9.27 -1.07
N ARG A 41 10.12 -8.94 0.23
CA ARG A 41 11.40 -8.92 0.94
C ARG A 41 12.03 -10.31 1.02
N LEU A 42 11.24 -11.32 1.40
CA LEU A 42 11.71 -12.70 1.54
C LEU A 42 12.15 -13.29 0.19
N GLU A 43 11.48 -12.93 -0.90
CA GLU A 43 11.84 -13.33 -2.26
C GLU A 43 13.02 -12.55 -2.85
N GLY A 44 13.57 -11.57 -2.12
CA GLY A 44 14.66 -10.71 -2.61
C GLY A 44 14.22 -9.79 -3.76
N ALA A 45 12.94 -9.38 -3.77
CA ALA A 45 12.40 -8.50 -4.80
C ALA A 45 13.18 -7.19 -4.87
N GLY A 46 13.32 -6.67 -6.09
CA GLY A 46 14.05 -5.45 -6.35
C GLY A 46 13.52 -4.24 -5.58
N ARG A 47 14.41 -3.27 -5.33
CA ARG A 47 14.11 -2.01 -4.62
C ARG A 47 12.90 -1.27 -5.19
N GLU A 48 12.71 -1.31 -6.50
CA GLU A 48 11.56 -0.69 -7.18
C GLU A 48 10.23 -1.29 -6.72
N THR A 49 10.16 -2.62 -6.62
CA THR A 49 8.97 -3.36 -6.16
C THR A 49 8.61 -2.99 -4.73
N LEU A 50 9.62 -2.96 -3.85
CA LEU A 50 9.42 -2.57 -2.44
C LEU A 50 8.98 -1.10 -2.32
N GLN A 51 9.54 -0.19 -3.13
CA GLN A 51 9.12 1.21 -3.15
C GLN A 51 7.68 1.39 -3.64
N LYS A 52 7.24 0.62 -4.64
CA LYS A 52 5.86 0.62 -5.11
C LYS A 52 4.89 0.19 -4.00
N LEU A 53 5.20 -0.89 -3.28
CA LEU A 53 4.37 -1.38 -2.17
C LEU A 53 4.30 -0.39 -1.00
N MET A 54 5.43 0.18 -0.59
CA MET A 54 5.46 1.23 0.44
C MET A 54 4.66 2.48 0.03
N SER A 55 4.76 2.88 -1.24
CA SER A 55 4.04 4.06 -1.75
C SER A 55 2.53 3.81 -1.79
N ALA A 56 2.09 2.61 -2.19
CA ALA A 56 0.68 2.22 -2.16
C ALA A 56 0.11 2.25 -0.73
N ARG A 57 0.85 1.72 0.25
CA ARG A 57 0.49 1.78 1.68
C ARG A 57 0.34 3.22 2.18
N ARG A 58 1.25 4.12 1.77
CA ARG A 58 1.22 5.54 2.13
C ARG A 58 -0.03 6.25 1.60
N VAL A 59 -0.40 6.01 0.34
CA VAL A 59 -1.58 6.60 -0.28
C VAL A 59 -2.86 6.18 0.45
N LEU A 60 -2.90 4.93 0.94
CA LEU A 60 -4.02 4.40 1.71
C LEU A 60 -4.01 4.82 3.19
N GLY A 61 -3.07 5.67 3.62
CA GLY A 61 -3.06 6.22 4.97
C GLY A 61 -2.31 5.39 6.02
N ASP A 62 -1.56 4.35 5.61
CA ASP A 62 -0.71 3.58 6.53
C ASP A 62 0.52 4.41 6.97
N ARG A 63 0.32 5.22 8.01
CA ARG A 63 1.36 6.07 8.58
C ARG A 63 2.40 5.31 9.41
N MET A 64 2.20 4.04 9.74
CA MET A 64 3.18 3.26 10.53
C MET A 64 4.49 2.98 9.78
N ALA A 65 4.49 3.04 8.44
CA ALA A 65 5.72 2.95 7.65
C ALA A 65 6.56 4.24 7.67
N LEU A 66 6.02 5.32 8.22
CA LEU A 66 6.74 6.55 8.47
C LEU A 66 7.27 6.45 9.90
N GLY A 67 8.56 6.12 10.04
CA GLY A 67 9.30 6.73 11.14
C GLY A 67 9.01 8.23 11.06
N GLN A 68 8.23 8.71 12.03
CA GLN A 68 7.77 10.09 12.24
C GLN A 68 8.33 11.08 11.19
N LEU A 69 7.68 11.20 10.02
CA LEU A 69 8.01 12.30 9.13
C LEU A 69 7.55 13.56 9.87
N PRO A 70 8.45 14.51 10.20
CA PRO A 70 8.00 15.79 10.70
C PRO A 70 7.07 16.37 9.64
N ALA A 71 5.96 16.93 10.09
CA ALA A 71 4.98 17.60 9.25
C ALA A 71 5.62 18.79 8.54
N ALA A 72 6.41 18.56 7.50
CA ALA A 72 6.74 19.54 6.50
C ALA A 72 5.53 19.60 5.57
N PHE A 73 5.03 20.82 5.32
CA PHE A 73 3.75 21.16 4.67
C PHE A 73 2.55 21.30 5.62
N ALA A 74 2.68 22.16 6.64
CA ALA A 74 1.59 23.06 6.99
C ALA A 74 1.68 24.30 6.08
N PRO A 75 0.63 24.69 5.33
CA PRO A 75 0.60 26.01 4.72
C PRO A 75 0.40 27.07 5.83
N GLU A 76 1.15 28.16 5.74
CA GLU A 76 1.02 29.35 6.59
C GLU A 76 -0.35 30.04 6.45
#